data_AF-A0A8T3QLV1-F1
#
_entry.id   AF-A0A8T3QLV1-F1
#
_cell.length_a   1.000
_cell.length_b   1.000
_cell.length_c   1.000
_cell.angle_alpha   90.00
_cell.angle_beta   90.00
_cell.angle_gamma   90.00
#
_symmetry.space_group_name_H-M   'P 1'
#
loop_
_entity.id
_entity.type
_entity.pdbx_description
1 polymer ?
#
loop_
_entity_poly.entity_id
_entity_poly.type
_entity_poly.pdbx_seq_one_letter_code
_entity_poly.pdbx_strand_id
1 'polypeptide(L)'
;MCASKPSLDAATLAAAGVAPDSPLVVYGLEESEEFRTSILEGKGWMDNAKVEAEVVGTAVRLARENPRVRALLLECSDMPPYAKSVQDATGLPVWDFVTLIDWIYEGVVKREFKGFM
;
A
#
# COMPACT_ATOMS: atom_id res chain seq x y z
N MET A 1 1.36 3.00 -3.91
CA MET A 1 -0.06 3.36 -4.10
C MET A 1 -0.50 4.20 -2.92
N CYS A 2 -1.32 5.21 -3.14
CA CYS A 2 -1.76 6.18 -2.13
C CYS A 2 -3.26 6.46 -2.31
N ALA A 3 -3.89 7.13 -1.34
CA ALA A 3 -5.30 7.50 -1.47
C ALA A 3 -5.52 8.53 -2.58
N SER A 4 -4.63 9.53 -2.66
CA SER A 4 -4.69 10.65 -3.61
C SER A 4 -3.30 10.95 -4.13
N LYS A 5 -3.06 10.76 -5.44
CA LYS A 5 -1.76 11.05 -6.06
C LYS A 5 -1.37 12.53 -5.95
N PRO A 6 -2.26 13.52 -6.14
CA PRO A 6 -1.92 14.93 -5.98
C PRO A 6 -1.44 15.29 -4.56
N SER A 7 -1.87 14.53 -3.54
CA SER A 7 -1.49 14.77 -2.14
C SER A 7 -0.09 14.24 -1.81
N LEU A 8 0.48 13.34 -2.62
CA LEU A 8 1.83 12.81 -2.44
C LEU A 8 2.82 13.52 -3.39
N ASP A 9 2.93 14.84 -3.20
CA ASP A 9 3.78 15.72 -4.00
C ASP A 9 5.27 15.66 -3.59
N ALA A 10 6.11 16.40 -4.31
CA ALA A 10 7.55 16.44 -4.05
C ALA A 10 7.89 16.97 -2.65
N ALA A 11 7.11 17.92 -2.12
CA ALA A 11 7.33 18.47 -0.78
C ALA A 11 7.02 17.42 0.30
N THR A 12 5.92 16.69 0.14
CA THR A 12 5.50 15.61 1.04
C THR A 12 6.51 14.46 1.03
N LEU A 13 6.96 14.04 -0.15
CA LEU A 13 7.99 13.00 -0.30
C LEU A 13 9.32 13.44 0.34
N ALA A 14 9.76 14.68 0.10
CA ALA A 14 10.98 15.21 0.72
C ALA A 14 10.88 15.28 2.25
N ALA A 15 9.73 15.69 2.79
CA ALA A 15 9.47 15.70 4.22
C ALA A 15 9.52 14.30 4.84
N ALA A 16 9.13 13.27 4.08
CA ALA A 16 9.26 11.87 4.46
C ALA A 16 10.69 11.29 4.27
N GLY A 17 11.65 12.11 3.84
CA GLY A 17 13.04 11.68 3.63
C GLY A 17 13.29 10.92 2.31
N VAL A 18 12.34 10.97 1.38
CA VAL A 18 12.50 10.37 0.04
C VAL A 18 13.41 11.25 -0.81
N ALA A 19 14.48 10.67 -1.34
CA ALA A 19 15.40 11.39 -2.23
C ALA A 19 14.69 11.76 -3.56
N PRO A 20 14.91 12.95 -4.13
CA PRO A 20 14.24 13.39 -5.36
C PRO A 20 14.46 12.48 -6.59
N ASP A 21 15.56 11.73 -6.62
CA ASP A 21 15.95 10.78 -7.66
C ASP A 21 15.54 9.33 -7.36
N SER A 22 14.79 9.10 -6.27
CA SER A 22 14.27 7.78 -5.93
C SER A 22 13.42 7.24 -7.09
N PRO A 23 13.65 6.00 -7.56
CA PRO A 23 12.94 5.43 -8.70
C PRO A 23 11.52 5.00 -8.32
N LEU A 24 10.66 5.98 -8.05
CA LEU A 24 9.29 5.80 -7.57
C LEU A 24 8.28 6.03 -8.68
N VAL A 25 7.20 5.25 -8.64
CA VAL A 25 6.02 5.48 -9.47
C VAL A 25 4.80 5.52 -8.55
N VAL A 26 4.04 6.61 -8.64
CA VAL A 26 2.87 6.86 -7.77
C VAL A 26 1.58 6.74 -8.56
N TYR A 27 0.70 5.86 -8.07
CA TYR A 27 -0.69 5.73 -8.49
C TYR A 27 -1.56 5.99 -7.26
N GLY A 28 -2.63 6.74 -7.45
CA GLY A 28 -3.63 6.99 -6.43
C GLY A 28 -4.98 6.37 -6.80
N LEU A 29 -5.89 6.39 -5.82
CA LEU A 29 -7.26 5.87 -5.91
C LEU A 29 -8.29 7.00 -5.90
N GLU A 30 -7.88 8.25 -6.10
CA GLU A 30 -8.76 9.41 -6.06
C GLU A 30 -9.87 9.39 -7.11
N GLU A 31 -9.72 8.60 -8.18
CA GLU A 31 -10.71 8.40 -9.25
C GLU A 31 -11.49 7.07 -9.12
N SER A 32 -11.18 6.26 -8.11
CA SER A 32 -11.88 4.99 -7.86
C SER A 32 -13.15 5.24 -7.08
N GLU A 33 -14.31 4.91 -7.63
CA GLU A 33 -15.61 5.37 -7.14
C GLU A 33 -15.88 4.94 -5.69
N GLU A 34 -15.76 3.65 -5.38
CA GLU A 34 -16.07 3.14 -4.05
C GLU A 34 -15.02 3.63 -3.03
N PHE A 35 -13.73 3.55 -3.36
CA PHE A 35 -12.64 4.02 -2.52
C PHE A 35 -12.79 5.52 -2.20
N ARG A 36 -12.95 6.35 -3.23
CA ARG A 36 -13.08 7.81 -3.10
C ARG A 36 -14.29 8.18 -2.25
N THR A 37 -15.46 7.64 -2.54
CA THR A 37 -16.69 7.98 -1.81
C THR A 37 -16.67 7.48 -0.37
N SER A 38 -16.04 6.33 -0.10
CA SER A 38 -16.01 5.74 1.24
C SER A 38 -14.92 6.33 2.13
N ILE A 39 -13.71 6.53 1.60
CA ILE A 39 -12.51 6.88 2.37
C ILE A 39 -12.20 8.37 2.28
N LEU A 40 -12.20 8.95 1.07
CA LEU A 40 -11.84 10.37 0.88
C LEU A 40 -13.01 11.31 1.21
N GLU A 41 -14.23 10.95 0.81
CA GLU A 41 -15.42 11.77 1.03
C GLU A 41 -16.21 11.37 2.28
N GLY A 42 -15.96 10.18 2.83
CA GLY A 42 -16.57 9.74 4.08
C GLY A 42 -18.08 9.52 4.01
N LYS A 43 -18.60 8.79 3.02
CA LYS A 43 -20.04 8.51 2.88
C LYS A 43 -20.68 7.73 4.05
N GLY A 44 -19.88 7.25 5.00
CA GLY A 44 -20.33 6.62 6.24
C GLY A 44 -20.54 5.10 6.18
N TRP A 45 -20.36 4.48 5.01
CA TRP A 45 -20.34 3.03 4.83
C TRP A 45 -19.41 2.67 3.67
N MET A 46 -19.02 1.40 3.56
CA MET A 46 -18.09 0.92 2.55
C MET A 46 -18.47 -0.48 2.08
N ASP A 47 -18.49 -0.69 0.77
CA ASP A 47 -18.50 -2.01 0.14
C ASP A 47 -17.06 -2.52 -0.01
N ASN A 48 -16.62 -3.32 0.96
CA ASN A 48 -15.25 -3.84 0.98
C ASN A 48 -14.85 -4.58 -0.30
N ALA A 49 -15.78 -5.31 -0.94
CA ALA A 49 -15.46 -6.09 -2.14
C ALA A 49 -15.17 -5.18 -3.34
N LYS A 50 -15.89 -4.06 -3.46
CA LYS A 50 -15.62 -3.05 -4.48
C LYS A 50 -14.31 -2.31 -4.23
N VAL A 51 -14.05 -1.90 -2.98
CA VAL A 51 -12.76 -1.26 -2.64
C VAL A 51 -11.60 -2.20 -2.92
N GLU A 52 -11.71 -3.47 -2.54
CA GLU A 52 -10.71 -4.50 -2.84
C GLU A 52 -10.45 -4.59 -4.35
N ALA A 53 -11.51 -4.68 -5.16
CA ALA A 53 -11.38 -4.74 -6.61
C ALA A 53 -10.70 -3.51 -7.21
N GLU A 54 -10.99 -2.30 -6.69
CA GLU A 54 -10.38 -1.04 -7.14
C GLU A 54 -8.89 -0.94 -6.74
N VAL A 55 -8.55 -1.34 -5.51
CA VAL A 55 -7.17 -1.41 -5.01
C VAL A 55 -6.37 -2.43 -5.82
N VAL A 56 -6.87 -3.65 -5.97
CA VAL A 56 -6.21 -4.70 -6.76
C VAL A 56 -6.07 -4.29 -8.22
N GLY A 57 -7.13 -3.74 -8.83
CA GLY A 57 -7.10 -3.28 -10.21
C GLY A 57 -6.05 -2.18 -10.44
N THR A 58 -5.94 -1.25 -9.50
CA THR A 58 -4.92 -0.19 -9.54
C THR A 58 -3.51 -0.76 -9.41
N ALA A 59 -3.31 -1.72 -8.50
CA ALA A 59 -2.01 -2.37 -8.31
C ALA A 59 -1.55 -3.16 -9.54
N VAL A 60 -2.46 -3.95 -10.14
CA VAL A 60 -2.20 -4.71 -11.36
C VAL A 60 -1.88 -3.77 -12.52
N ARG A 61 -2.63 -2.68 -12.67
CA ARG A 61 -2.37 -1.65 -13.69
C ARG A 61 -0.98 -1.02 -13.51
N LEU A 62 -0.64 -0.62 -12.29
CA LEU A 62 0.68 -0.07 -11.95
C LEU A 62 1.79 -1.04 -12.34
N ALA A 63 1.70 -2.32 -11.92
CA ALA A 63 2.72 -3.32 -12.20
C ALA A 63 2.88 -3.60 -13.70
N ARG A 64 1.76 -3.70 -14.44
CA ARG A 64 1.75 -3.92 -15.89
C ARG A 64 2.38 -2.76 -16.66
N GLU A 65 2.05 -1.53 -16.29
CA GLU A 65 2.54 -0.32 -16.97
C GLU A 65 3.99 0.01 -16.61
N ASN A 66 4.51 -0.56 -15.51
CA ASN A 66 5.86 -0.31 -15.02
C ASN A 66 6.61 -1.62 -14.73
N PRO A 67 7.06 -2.39 -15.76
CA PRO A 67 7.69 -3.71 -15.58
C PRO A 67 8.98 -3.73 -14.73
N ARG A 68 9.58 -2.56 -14.49
CA ARG A 68 10.76 -2.39 -13.61
C ARG A 68 10.39 -2.34 -12.13
N VAL A 69 9.12 -2.17 -11.77
CA VAL A 69 8.66 -2.19 -10.38
C VAL A 69 8.81 -3.60 -9.83
N ARG A 70 9.47 -3.72 -8.67
CA ARG A 70 9.78 -5.00 -8.02
C ARG A 70 9.15 -5.17 -6.64
N ALA A 71 8.49 -4.14 -6.12
CA ALA A 71 7.76 -4.14 -4.86
C ALA A 71 6.71 -3.04 -4.89
N LEU A 72 5.66 -3.20 -4.08
CA LEU A 72 4.59 -2.23 -3.92
C LEU A 72 4.56 -1.74 -2.47
N LEU A 73 4.36 -0.44 -2.29
CA LEU A 73 4.05 0.17 -1.00
C LEU A 73 2.59 0.63 -1.02
N LEU A 74 1.79 0.19 -0.06
CA LEU A 74 0.46 0.73 0.21
C LEU A 74 0.60 1.79 1.30
N GLU A 75 0.55 3.05 0.89
CA GLU A 75 0.81 4.19 1.79
C GLU A 75 -0.41 4.54 2.66
N CYS A 76 -1.62 4.49 2.09
CA CYS A 76 -2.84 4.81 2.84
C CYS A 76 -3.15 3.76 3.91
N SER A 77 -3.56 4.22 5.10
CA SER A 77 -3.88 3.37 6.24
C SER A 77 -5.08 2.44 6.04
N ASP A 78 -5.94 2.71 5.07
CA ASP A 78 -7.14 1.91 4.77
C ASP A 78 -6.89 0.80 3.75
N MET A 79 -5.67 0.72 3.18
CA MET A 79 -5.31 -0.31 2.19
C MET A 79 -4.72 -1.63 2.71
N PRO A 80 -4.09 -1.74 3.91
CA PRO A 80 -3.53 -2.99 4.40
C PRO A 80 -4.49 -4.19 4.41
N PRO A 81 -5.81 -4.05 4.67
CA PRO A 81 -6.74 -5.18 4.57
C PRO A 81 -6.72 -5.88 3.19
N TYR A 82 -6.31 -5.19 2.13
CA TYR A 82 -6.27 -5.70 0.77
C TYR A 82 -4.85 -6.12 0.31
N ALA A 83 -3.83 -6.00 1.17
CA ALA A 83 -2.44 -6.26 0.81
C ALA A 83 -2.22 -7.69 0.29
N LYS A 84 -2.91 -8.68 0.88
CA LYS A 84 -2.85 -10.08 0.43
C LYS A 84 -3.39 -10.24 -0.99
N SER A 85 -4.56 -9.67 -1.28
CA SER A 85 -5.18 -9.75 -2.60
C SER A 85 -4.34 -9.03 -3.67
N VAL A 86 -3.73 -7.90 -3.30
CA VAL A 86 -2.76 -7.20 -4.15
C VAL A 86 -1.53 -8.08 -4.43
N GLN A 87 -0.97 -8.72 -3.40
CA GLN A 87 0.18 -9.61 -3.55
C GLN A 87 -0.14 -10.80 -4.45
N ASP A 88 -1.30 -11.44 -4.26
CA ASP A 88 -1.74 -12.57 -5.09
C ASP A 88 -1.92 -12.18 -6.56
N ALA A 89 -2.53 -11.03 -6.82
CA ALA A 89 -2.82 -10.57 -8.18
C ALA A 89 -1.57 -10.08 -8.93
N THR A 90 -0.58 -9.53 -8.23
CA THR A 90 0.61 -8.93 -8.84
C THR A 90 1.84 -9.85 -8.78
N GLY A 91 1.87 -10.80 -7.86
CA GLY A 91 3.05 -11.61 -7.54
C GLY A 91 4.22 -10.81 -6.96
N LEU A 92 4.01 -9.54 -6.59
CA LEU A 92 5.04 -8.66 -6.06
C LEU A 92 5.02 -8.64 -4.51
N PRO A 93 6.17 -8.42 -3.85
CA PRO A 93 6.20 -8.03 -2.46
C PRO A 93 5.35 -6.78 -2.22
N VAL A 94 4.50 -6.83 -1.20
CA VAL A 94 3.65 -5.71 -0.77
C VAL A 94 4.07 -5.29 0.63
N TRP A 95 4.26 -4.00 0.80
CA TRP A 95 4.67 -3.37 2.06
C TRP A 95 3.62 -2.34 2.47
N ASP A 96 3.42 -2.20 3.77
CA ASP A 96 2.56 -1.20 4.38
C ASP A 96 3.04 -0.95 5.82
N PHE A 97 2.29 -0.14 6.57
CA PHE A 97 2.66 0.17 7.95
C PHE A 97 2.51 -1.05 8.88
N VAL A 98 1.66 -2.03 8.59
CA VAL A 98 1.52 -3.25 9.39
C VAL A 98 2.81 -4.07 9.27
N THR A 99 3.33 -4.24 8.05
CA THR A 99 4.63 -4.90 7.83
C THR A 99 5.77 -4.21 8.58
N LEU A 100 5.78 -2.87 8.62
CA LEU A 100 6.77 -2.11 9.40
C LEU A 100 6.61 -2.34 10.92
N ILE A 101 5.37 -2.30 11.42
CA ILE A 101 5.08 -2.54 12.85
C ILE A 101 5.53 -3.95 13.24
N ASP A 102 5.20 -4.96 12.44
CA ASP A 102 5.61 -6.34 12.70
C ASP A 102 7.14 -6.47 12.74
N TRP A 103 7.85 -5.77 11.84
CA TRP A 103 9.31 -5.77 11.84
C TRP A 103 9.90 -5.14 13.12
N ILE A 104 9.32 -4.03 13.58
CA ILE A 104 9.72 -3.39 14.85
C ILE A 104 9.38 -4.29 16.04
N TYR A 105 8.19 -4.88 16.05
CA TYR A 105 7.71 -5.75 17.12
C TYR A 105 8.64 -6.96 17.30
N GLU A 106 8.99 -7.65 16.22
CA GLU A 106 9.94 -8.77 16.26
C GLU A 106 11.36 -8.34 16.70
N GLY A 107 11.69 -7.05 16.61
CA GLY A 107 12.91 -6.45 17.16
C GLY A 107 12.92 -6.38 18.69
N VAL A 108 11.77 -6.07 19.31
CA VAL A 108 11.65 -5.77 20.75
C VAL A 108 10.94 -6.85 21.56
N VAL A 109 10.17 -7.72 20.93
CA VAL A 109 9.48 -8.86 21.55
C VAL A 109 10.03 -10.16 20.98
N LYS A 110 11.02 -10.74 21.68
CA LYS A 110 11.69 -11.97 21.23
C LYS A 110 10.95 -13.23 21.67
N ARG A 111 10.90 -14.21 20.75
CA ARG A 111 10.38 -15.56 21.02
C ARG A 111 11.51 -16.44 21.55
N GLU A 112 11.24 -17.17 22.63
CA GLU A 112 12.13 -18.24 23.10
C GLU A 112 11.93 -19.48 22.23
N PHE A 113 13.00 -19.97 21.61
CA PHE A 113 12.97 -21.25 20.88
C PHE A 113 13.21 -22.41 21.85
N LYS A 114 12.28 -23.36 21.91
CA LYS A 114 12.40 -24.58 22.73
C LYS A 114 12.54 -25.79 21.82
N GLY A 115 13.49 -26.69 22.12
CA GLY A 115 13.78 -27.89 21.33
C GLY A 115 15.27 -28.16 21.21
N PHE A 116 15.64 -29.11 20.34
CA PHE A 116 17.03 -29.39 19.96
C PHE A 116 17.29 -28.83 18.56
N MET A 117 18.54 -28.38 18.33
CA MET A 117 19.02 -27.87 17.05
C MET A 117 19.53 -29.01 16.17
#